data_AF-A0A5B7Y5S0-F1
#
_entry.id   AF-A0A5B7Y5S0-F1
#
_cell.length_a   1.000
_cell.length_b   1.000
_cell.length_c   1.000
_cell.angle_alpha   90.00
_cell.angle_beta   90.00
_cell.angle_gamma   90.00
#
_symmetry.space_group_name_H-M   'P 1'
#
loop_
_entity.id
_entity.type
_entity.pdbx_description
1 polymer ?
#
loop_
_entity_poly.entity_id
_entity_poly.type
_entity_poly.pdbx_seq_one_letter_code
_entity_poly.pdbx_strand_id
1 'polypeptide(L)'
;MQFKQTTKQNRLSNSNTTTFALVNKIDVMNMTGYSESQSKKIIKQAKLILVNKGFQWYKNKRVGRVPMKIVEDILGFELNLKNDIMYNVHEDTANREETQYGSN
;
A
#
# COMPACT_ATOMS: atom_id res chain seq x y z
N MET A 1 -22.69 45.78 4.83
CA MET A 1 -23.47 44.99 5.79
C MET A 1 -24.31 43.98 5.01
N GLN A 2 -24.43 42.77 5.56
CA GLN A 2 -25.06 41.55 5.03
C GLN A 2 -24.16 40.53 4.28
N PHE A 3 -23.80 39.54 5.09
CA PHE A 3 -23.27 38.22 4.83
C PHE A 3 -24.25 37.31 4.07
N LYS A 4 -23.69 36.20 3.53
CA LYS A 4 -24.28 34.88 3.15
C LYS A 4 -23.87 34.52 1.71
N GLN A 5 -23.23 33.40 1.35
CA GLN A 5 -23.01 32.12 2.02
C GLN A 5 -21.72 31.46 1.49
N THR A 6 -21.04 30.76 2.40
CA THR A 6 -20.17 29.61 2.15
C THR A 6 -20.72 28.67 1.07
N THR A 7 -19.87 28.09 0.23
CA THR A 7 -19.79 26.63 0.01
C THR A 7 -18.44 26.31 -0.62
N LYS A 8 -17.59 25.60 0.14
CA LYS A 8 -16.46 24.80 -0.36
C LYS A 8 -16.85 24.21 -1.72
N GLN A 9 -16.09 24.44 -2.78
CA GLN A 9 -16.16 23.59 -3.97
C GLN A 9 -15.64 22.20 -3.59
N ASN A 10 -16.46 21.47 -2.84
CA ASN A 10 -16.36 20.07 -2.51
C ASN A 10 -17.12 19.32 -3.60
N ARG A 11 -16.50 19.24 -4.78
CA ARG A 11 -16.88 18.33 -5.88
C ARG A 11 -15.62 17.95 -6.64
N LEU A 12 -14.80 17.08 -6.04
CA LEU A 12 -14.27 15.99 -6.84
C LEU A 12 -15.18 14.80 -6.55
N SER A 13 -16.17 14.70 -7.43
CA SER A 13 -17.10 13.58 -7.54
C SER A 13 -16.34 12.26 -7.60
N ASN A 14 -16.88 11.28 -6.87
CA ASN A 14 -16.72 9.86 -7.11
C ASN A 14 -16.64 9.58 -8.61
N SER A 15 -15.42 9.33 -9.08
CA SER A 15 -15.20 8.50 -10.23
C SER A 15 -14.39 7.34 -9.69
N ASN A 16 -14.82 6.11 -9.97
CA ASN A 16 -13.95 4.95 -9.91
C ASN A 16 -12.89 5.12 -11.01
N THR A 17 -12.05 6.16 -10.90
CA THR A 17 -10.86 6.28 -11.71
C THR A 17 -10.01 5.11 -11.31
N THR A 18 -9.98 4.10 -12.17
CA THR A 18 -8.95 3.07 -12.18
C THR A 18 -7.62 3.78 -12.42
N THR A 19 -7.13 4.47 -11.38
CA THR A 19 -5.85 5.15 -11.42
C THR A 19 -4.85 4.03 -11.68
N PHE A 20 -4.22 4.05 -12.85
CA PHE A 20 -3.12 3.14 -13.19
C PHE A 20 -1.90 3.53 -12.35
N ALA A 21 -1.99 3.32 -11.04
CA ALA A 21 -0.91 3.57 -10.11
C ALA A 21 0.22 2.60 -10.42
N LEU A 22 1.42 3.13 -10.64
CA LEU A 22 2.63 2.34 -10.72
C LEU A 22 3.20 2.20 -9.32
N VAL A 23 3.36 0.97 -8.88
CA VAL A 23 3.82 0.64 -7.52
C VAL A 23 5.20 0.01 -7.57
N ASN A 24 5.99 0.29 -6.54
CA ASN A 24 7.30 -0.26 -6.30
C ASN A 24 7.28 -1.14 -5.03
N LYS A 25 8.41 -1.79 -4.70
CA LYS A 25 8.48 -2.69 -3.53
C LYS A 25 8.07 -2.02 -2.21
N ILE A 26 8.41 -0.75 -2.02
CA ILE A 26 8.14 0.03 -0.80
C ILE A 26 6.64 0.27 -0.69
N ASP A 27 5.99 0.62 -1.81
CA ASP A 27 4.54 0.82 -1.84
C ASP A 27 3.82 -0.48 -1.45
N VAL A 28 4.28 -1.62 -1.99
CA VAL A 28 3.74 -2.95 -1.61
C VAL A 28 3.96 -3.21 -0.12
N MET A 29 5.14 -2.94 0.43
CA MET A 29 5.40 -3.08 1.87
C MET A 29 4.44 -2.25 2.71
N ASN A 30 4.26 -0.97 2.36
CA ASN A 30 3.42 -0.06 3.11
C ASN A 30 1.93 -0.44 3.04
N MET A 31 1.47 -0.92 1.89
CA MET A 31 0.06 -1.29 1.69
C MET A 31 -0.30 -2.66 2.27
N THR A 32 0.63 -3.63 2.29
CA THR A 32 0.31 -5.02 2.71
C THR A 32 0.96 -5.44 4.02
N GLY A 33 1.93 -4.67 4.54
CA GLY A 33 2.73 -5.07 5.70
C GLY A 33 3.75 -6.19 5.42
N TYR A 34 3.99 -6.54 4.15
CA TYR A 34 4.97 -7.58 3.81
C TYR A 34 6.41 -7.13 4.05
N SER A 35 7.26 -8.11 4.37
CA SER A 35 8.70 -7.90 4.46
C SER A 35 9.28 -7.49 3.10
N GLU A 36 10.44 -6.82 3.13
CA GLU A 36 11.12 -6.37 1.91
C GLU A 36 11.39 -7.53 0.93
N SER A 37 11.71 -8.72 1.44
CA SER A 37 11.95 -9.92 0.63
C SER A 37 10.69 -10.39 -0.09
N GLN A 38 9.55 -10.45 0.62
CA GLN A 38 8.26 -10.81 0.04
C GLN A 38 7.82 -9.78 -1.00
N SER A 39 7.92 -8.49 -0.71
CA SER A 39 7.56 -7.43 -1.66
C SER A 39 8.43 -7.46 -2.91
N LYS A 40 9.74 -7.71 -2.78
CA LYS A 40 10.63 -7.95 -3.94
C LYS A 40 10.19 -9.15 -4.77
N LYS A 41 9.75 -10.25 -4.15
CA LYS A 41 9.25 -11.44 -4.86
C LYS A 41 7.98 -11.12 -5.65
N ILE A 42 7.04 -10.39 -5.05
CA ILE A 42 5.79 -9.95 -5.70
C ILE A 42 6.11 -9.09 -6.93
N ILE A 43 6.98 -8.08 -6.80
CA ILE A 43 7.39 -7.24 -7.94
C ILE A 43 8.04 -8.08 -9.05
N LYS A 44 8.89 -9.06 -8.71
CA LYS A 44 9.48 -9.97 -9.70
C LYS A 44 8.41 -10.79 -10.43
N GLN A 45 7.45 -11.36 -9.71
CA GLN A 45 6.34 -12.12 -10.30
C GLN A 45 5.49 -11.23 -11.22
N ALA A 46 5.18 -10.01 -10.80
CA ALA A 46 4.43 -9.05 -11.60
C ALA A 46 5.14 -8.73 -12.93
N LYS A 47 6.47 -8.53 -12.88
CA LYS A 47 7.28 -8.33 -14.09
C LYS A 47 7.23 -9.55 -15.02
N LEU A 48 7.31 -10.77 -14.49
CA LEU A 48 7.21 -11.99 -15.29
C LEU A 48 5.86 -12.10 -15.98
N ILE A 49 4.76 -11.83 -15.27
CA ILE A 49 3.41 -11.82 -15.84
C ILE A 49 3.31 -10.80 -16.98
N LEU A 50 3.86 -9.59 -16.80
CA LEU A 50 3.85 -8.55 -17.83
C LEU A 50 4.67 -8.93 -19.06
N VAL A 51 5.85 -9.52 -18.87
CA VAL A 51 6.66 -10.02 -19.99
C VAL A 51 5.91 -11.13 -20.74
N ASN A 52 5.25 -12.05 -20.03
CA ASN A 52 4.44 -13.11 -20.64
C ASN A 52 3.22 -12.56 -21.40
N LYS A 53 2.64 -11.44 -20.94
CA LYS A 53 1.58 -10.70 -21.64
C LYS A 53 2.11 -9.91 -22.87
N GLY A 54 3.40 -9.96 -23.18
CA GLY A 54 4.02 -9.30 -24.35
C GLY A 54 4.74 -7.99 -24.04
N PHE A 55 4.70 -7.51 -22.79
CA PHE A 55 5.33 -6.24 -22.40
C PHE A 55 6.83 -6.40 -22.11
N GLN A 56 7.64 -6.48 -23.16
CA GLN A 56 9.10 -6.71 -23.06
C GLN A 56 9.86 -5.63 -22.28
N TRP A 57 9.32 -4.42 -22.15
CA TRP A 57 9.92 -3.34 -21.36
C TRP A 57 10.21 -3.76 -19.90
N TYR A 58 9.38 -4.62 -19.31
CA TYR A 58 9.56 -5.14 -17.95
C TYR A 58 10.67 -6.19 -17.83
N LYS A 59 11.26 -6.68 -18.93
CA LYS A 59 12.45 -7.55 -18.88
C LYS A 59 13.68 -6.80 -18.34
N ASN A 60 13.72 -5.48 -18.44
CA ASN A 60 14.84 -4.66 -18.00
C ASN A 60 14.97 -4.67 -16.46
N LYS A 61 16.20 -4.92 -15.95
CA LYS A 61 16.51 -4.92 -14.52
C LYS A 61 16.36 -3.55 -13.83
N ARG A 62 16.45 -2.45 -14.58
CA ARG A 62 16.32 -1.08 -14.06
C ARG A 62 14.86 -0.67 -13.80
N VAL A 63 13.91 -1.43 -14.34
CA VAL A 63 12.47 -1.19 -14.14
C VAL A 63 12.05 -1.85 -12.82
N GLY A 64 11.91 -1.04 -11.77
CA GLY A 64 11.48 -1.47 -10.43
C GLY A 64 10.02 -1.18 -10.10
N ARG A 65 9.25 -0.68 -11.07
CA ARG A 65 7.83 -0.34 -10.91
C ARG A 65 6.96 -1.23 -11.78
N VAL A 66 5.77 -1.57 -11.31
CA VAL A 66 4.76 -2.36 -12.03
C VAL A 66 3.37 -1.76 -11.82
N PRO A 67 2.40 -1.98 -12.71
CA PRO A 67 1.02 -1.54 -12.48
C PRO A 67 0.42 -2.23 -11.26
N MET A 68 -0.27 -1.45 -10.43
CA MET A 68 -0.95 -1.93 -9.23
C MET A 68 -1.90 -3.09 -9.52
N LYS A 69 -2.61 -3.04 -10.65
CA LYS A 69 -3.53 -4.12 -11.05
C LYS A 69 -2.86 -5.49 -11.14
N ILE A 70 -1.62 -5.54 -11.62
CA ILE A 70 -0.88 -6.81 -11.71
C ILE A 70 -0.48 -7.32 -10.33
N VAL A 71 -0.24 -6.41 -9.38
CA VAL A 71 0.03 -6.78 -7.99
C VAL A 71 -1.24 -7.33 -7.34
N GLU A 72 -2.38 -6.69 -7.54
CA GLU A 72 -3.69 -7.19 -7.09
C GLU A 72 -4.01 -8.57 -7.68
N ASP A 73 -3.75 -8.78 -8.97
CA ASP A 73 -3.93 -10.07 -9.63
C ASP A 73 -3.09 -11.19 -8.97
N ILE A 74 -1.88 -10.88 -8.49
CA ILE A 74 -1.00 -11.83 -7.79
C ILE A 74 -1.50 -12.11 -6.37
N LEU A 75 -1.95 -11.06 -5.68
CA LEU A 75 -2.40 -11.15 -4.29
C LEU A 75 -3.79 -11.78 -4.17
N GLY A 76 -4.62 -11.65 -5.19
CA GLY A 76 -6.00 -12.15 -5.21
C GLY A 76 -7.00 -11.22 -4.53
N PHE A 77 -6.62 -9.98 -4.19
CA PHE A 77 -7.49 -8.97 -3.59
C PHE A 77 -7.09 -7.56 -4.03
N GLU A 78 -8.06 -6.64 -3.98
CA GLU A 78 -7.85 -5.24 -4.34
C GLU A 78 -7.22 -4.46 -3.17
N LEU A 79 -6.24 -3.63 -3.48
CA LEU A 79 -5.54 -2.82 -2.50
C LEU A 79 -6.21 -1.45 -2.41
N ASN A 80 -6.86 -1.18 -1.27
CA ASN A 80 -7.45 0.14 -1.02
C ASN A 80 -6.47 1.00 -0.22
N LEU A 81 -5.90 2.04 -0.85
CA LEU A 81 -5.04 3.04 -0.18
C LEU A 81 -5.72 3.76 1.00
N LYS A 82 -7.04 3.61 1.17
CA LYS A 82 -7.82 4.26 2.24
C LYS A 82 -7.91 3.43 3.51
N ASN A 83 -7.55 2.14 3.46
CA ASN A 83 -7.69 1.24 4.58
C ASN A 83 -6.30 0.91 5.11
N ASP A 84 -5.75 1.82 5.92
CA ASP A 84 -4.57 1.58 6.77
C ASP A 84 -4.92 0.51 7.82
N ILE A 85 -5.01 -0.76 7.42
CA ILE A 85 -5.36 -1.88 8.33
C ILE A 85 -4.18 -2.37 9.17
N MET A 86 -3.00 -1.75 9.03
CA MET A 86 -1.86 -1.95 9.91
C MET A 86 -1.59 -0.65 10.67
N TYR A 87 -2.25 -0.48 11.82
CA TYR A 87 -1.65 0.34 12.87
C TYR A 87 -0.32 -0.30 13.25
N ASN A 88 0.74 0.49 13.30
CA ASN A 88 2.03 0.04 13.83
C ASN A 88 1.80 -0.46 15.26
N VAL A 89 1.84 -1.78 15.49
CA VAL A 89 1.68 -2.39 16.82
C VAL A 89 2.97 -2.23 17.64
N HIS A 90 3.53 -1.02 17.66
CA HIS A 90 4.83 -0.74 18.28
C HIS A 90 4.82 0.48 19.22
N GLU A 91 3.73 0.69 19.96
CA GLU A 91 3.73 1.65 21.08
C GLU A 91 3.36 1.02 22.44
N ASP A 92 2.57 -0.08 22.48
CA ASP A 92 2.05 -0.59 23.77
C ASP A 92 2.93 -1.64 24.48
N THR A 93 4.03 -2.09 23.90
CA THR A 93 4.89 -3.12 24.56
C THR A 93 5.86 -2.51 25.58
N ALA A 94 6.04 -1.18 25.60
CA ALA A 94 7.00 -0.50 26.49
C ALA A 94 6.44 -0.15 27.89
N ASN A 95 5.14 -0.29 28.14
CA ASN A 95 4.49 0.10 29.40
C ASN A 95 4.02 -1.10 30.25
N ARG A 96 4.80 -2.19 30.32
CA ARG A 96 4.63 -3.11 31.47
C ARG A 96 5.33 -2.49 32.67
N GLU A 97 4.59 -1.65 33.37
CA GLU A 97 4.93 -1.18 34.71
C GLU A 97 5.33 -2.39 35.57
N GLU A 98 6.46 -2.23 36.24
CA GLU A 98 7.08 -3.20 37.12
C GLU A 98 6.09 -3.62 38.22
N THR A 99 5.53 -4.83 38.14
CA THR A 99 4.89 -5.43 39.32
C THR A 99 6.01 -5.80 40.29
N GLN A 100 6.27 -4.92 41.25
CA GLN A 100 7.06 -5.23 42.45
C GLN A 100 6.38 -6.37 43.21
N TYR A 101 6.86 -7.59 43.00
CA TYR A 101 6.62 -8.66 43.97
C TYR A 101 7.52 -8.42 45.16
N GLY A 102 6.97 -7.70 46.15
CA GLY A 102 7.49 -7.75 47.51
C GLY A 102 7.35 -9.18 48.04
N SER A 103 8.47 -9.85 48.28
CA SER A 103 8.52 -11.01 49.16
C SER A 103 8.79 -10.53 50.57
N ASN A 104 7.86 -10.86 51.49
CA ASN A 104 8.08 -10.82 52.94
C ASN A 104 9.26 -11.71 53.36
#